data_AF-K7ZA56-F1
#
_entry.id   AF-K7ZA56-F1
#
_cell.length_a   1.000
_cell.length_b   1.000
_cell.length_c   1.000
_cell.angle_alpha   90.00
_cell.angle_beta   90.00
_cell.angle_gamma   90.00
#
_symmetry.space_group_name_H-M   'P 1'
#
loop_
_entity.id
_entity.type
_entity.pdbx_description
1 polymer ?
#
loop_
_entity_poly.entity_id
_entity_poly.type
_entity_poly.pdbx_seq_one_letter_code
_entity_poly.pdbx_strand_id
1 'polypeptide(L)'
;MSIDKEIVEDFVNESKSLIEELLDLLEGIEGDFSQVRKLADYGNNVDRIMGGAKSLALMAPPEHALHMISDYAALCKAVGYKASQITGNEQFFHVCVGLLLDATETLETLLENIHKDSSFLRETIPQAFIERLRWVSNQFNESYSASVDTGMAPSKMNQFEIDDLLKKLGL
;
A
#
# COMPACT_ATOMS: atom_id res chain seq x y z
N MET A 1 -12.27 -3.08 -25.35
CA MET A 1 -11.61 -1.76 -25.46
C MET A 1 -10.16 -1.95 -25.08
N SER A 2 -9.21 -1.52 -25.90
CA SER A 2 -7.81 -1.40 -25.49
C SER A 2 -7.59 0.03 -25.01
N ILE A 3 -6.99 0.17 -23.83
CA ILE A 3 -6.52 1.46 -23.34
C ILE A 3 -5.38 1.98 -24.24
N ASP A 4 -5.25 3.29 -24.37
CA ASP A 4 -4.15 3.90 -25.12
C ASP A 4 -2.83 3.64 -24.39
N LYS A 5 -1.82 3.16 -25.12
CA LYS A 5 -0.50 2.86 -24.57
C LYS A 5 0.17 4.13 -24.06
N GLU A 6 0.06 5.26 -24.77
CA GLU A 6 0.70 6.52 -24.39
C GLU A 6 0.21 6.99 -23.02
N ILE A 7 -1.11 6.90 -22.79
CA ILE A 7 -1.72 7.22 -21.49
C ILE A 7 -1.19 6.32 -20.37
N VAL A 8 -0.97 5.03 -20.65
CA VAL A 8 -0.41 4.09 -19.67
C VAL A 8 1.04 4.42 -19.36
N GLU A 9 1.85 4.74 -20.35
CA GLU A 9 3.26 5.12 -20.15
C GLU A 9 3.39 6.44 -19.37
N ASP A 10 2.56 7.43 -19.66
CA ASP A 10 2.53 8.70 -18.91
C ASP A 10 2.21 8.45 -17.43
N PHE A 11 1.23 7.58 -17.14
CA PHE A 11 0.91 7.18 -15.78
C PHE A 11 2.06 6.46 -15.08
N VAL A 12 2.75 5.56 -15.77
CA VAL A 12 3.93 4.86 -15.21
C VAL A 12 5.03 5.86 -14.86
N ASN A 13 5.34 6.79 -15.77
CA ASN A 13 6.39 7.78 -15.56
C ASN A 13 6.06 8.73 -14.40
N GLU A 14 4.81 9.21 -14.29
CA GLU A 14 4.38 10.02 -13.13
C GLU A 14 4.46 9.21 -11.83
N SER A 15 4.06 7.93 -11.88
CA SER A 15 4.10 7.05 -10.72
C SER A 15 5.52 6.77 -10.25
N LYS A 16 6.50 6.66 -11.16
CA LYS A 16 7.92 6.48 -10.78
C LYS A 16 8.45 7.65 -9.95
N SER A 17 8.14 8.89 -10.34
CA SER A 17 8.50 10.06 -9.51
C SER A 17 7.86 9.99 -8.12
N LEU A 18 6.62 9.50 -8.01
CA LEU A 18 5.96 9.32 -6.72
C LEU A 18 6.58 8.19 -5.89
N ILE A 19 7.04 7.11 -6.54
CA ILE A 19 7.76 6.03 -5.87
C ILE A 19 9.05 6.56 -5.25
N GLU A 20 9.83 7.36 -5.98
CA GLU A 20 11.04 8.00 -5.45
C GLU A 20 10.72 8.86 -4.21
N GLU A 21 9.68 9.70 -4.28
CA GLU A 21 9.21 10.49 -3.14
C GLU A 21 8.78 9.65 -1.92
N LEU A 22 8.15 8.49 -2.17
CA LEU A 22 7.71 7.56 -1.12
C LEU A 22 8.90 6.86 -0.45
N LEU A 23 9.88 6.42 -1.23
CA LEU A 23 11.12 5.80 -0.73
C LEU A 23 11.92 6.80 0.10
N ASP A 24 12.18 8.01 -0.44
CA ASP A 24 12.86 9.08 0.28
C ASP A 24 12.18 9.42 1.62
N LEU A 25 10.85 9.44 1.64
CA LEU A 25 10.09 9.66 2.87
C LEU A 25 10.31 8.52 3.87
N LEU A 26 10.20 7.27 3.45
CA LEU A 26 10.35 6.10 4.32
C LEU A 26 11.77 5.96 4.88
N GLU A 27 12.78 6.12 4.03
CA GLU A 27 14.19 6.15 4.44
C GLU A 27 14.46 7.30 5.42
N GLY A 28 13.88 8.48 5.16
CA GLY A 28 14.03 9.65 6.02
C GLY A 28 13.39 9.53 7.41
N ILE A 29 12.50 8.55 7.64
CA ILE A 29 11.88 8.28 8.95
C ILE A 29 12.33 6.97 9.58
N GLU A 30 13.10 6.14 8.86
CA GLU A 30 13.58 4.86 9.35
C GLU A 30 14.39 5.07 10.64
N GLY A 31 14.10 4.27 11.68
CA GLY A 31 14.81 4.41 12.96
C GLY A 31 14.31 5.55 13.86
N ASP A 32 13.44 6.45 13.38
CA ASP A 32 12.96 7.61 14.15
C ASP A 32 11.45 7.52 14.47
N PHE A 33 11.11 6.89 15.59
CA PHE A 33 9.71 6.76 16.03
C PHE A 33 9.00 8.10 16.26
N SER A 34 9.74 9.20 16.50
CA SER A 34 9.12 10.53 16.66
C SER A 34 8.41 10.98 15.37
N GLN A 35 8.77 10.40 14.23
CA GLN A 35 8.22 10.68 12.91
C GLN A 35 7.04 9.78 12.53
N VAL A 36 6.54 8.92 13.42
CA VAL A 36 5.46 7.95 13.12
C VAL A 36 4.28 8.55 12.34
N ARG A 37 3.94 9.82 12.60
CA ARG A 37 2.85 10.52 11.91
C ARG A 37 3.08 10.74 10.41
N LYS A 38 4.33 10.78 9.94
CA LYS A 38 4.66 10.88 8.51
C LYS A 38 4.26 9.66 7.69
N LEU A 39 3.94 8.52 8.34
CA LEU A 39 3.34 7.38 7.64
C LEU A 39 1.94 7.68 7.09
N ALA A 40 1.25 8.71 7.61
CA ALA A 40 0.03 9.23 6.99
C ALA A 40 0.33 9.99 5.68
N ASP A 41 1.47 10.69 5.62
CA ASP A 41 1.92 11.37 4.40
C ASP A 41 2.30 10.36 3.31
N TYR A 42 2.97 9.26 3.69
CA TYR A 42 3.14 8.10 2.81
C TYR A 42 1.79 7.62 2.24
N GLY A 43 0.79 7.41 3.12
CA GLY A 43 -0.55 6.99 2.74
C GLY A 43 -1.23 7.95 1.75
N ASN A 44 -1.08 9.26 1.96
CA ASN A 44 -1.58 10.30 1.05
C ASN A 44 -0.87 10.27 -0.31
N ASN A 45 0.45 10.07 -0.32
CA ASN A 45 1.24 10.07 -1.55
C ASN A 45 0.95 8.83 -2.41
N VAL A 46 0.88 7.64 -1.82
CA VAL A 46 0.54 6.41 -2.56
C VAL A 46 -0.92 6.39 -3.04
N ASP A 47 -1.81 7.17 -2.40
CA ASP A 47 -3.19 7.38 -2.86
C ASP A 47 -3.26 8.03 -4.25
N ARG A 48 -2.26 8.83 -4.62
CA ARG A 48 -2.17 9.44 -5.96
C ARG A 48 -1.96 8.36 -7.03
N ILE A 49 -1.06 7.40 -6.77
CA ILE A 49 -0.85 6.23 -7.64
C ILE A 49 -2.12 5.38 -7.68
N MET A 50 -2.73 5.10 -6.53
CA MET A 50 -3.99 4.34 -6.44
C MET A 50 -5.10 4.99 -7.26
N GLY A 51 -5.30 6.30 -7.12
CA GLY A 51 -6.32 7.06 -7.84
C GLY A 51 -6.09 7.09 -9.34
N GLY A 52 -4.85 7.27 -9.78
CA GLY A 52 -4.46 7.21 -11.20
C GLY A 52 -4.73 5.83 -11.78
N ALA A 53 -4.23 4.77 -11.14
CA ALA A 53 -4.43 3.38 -11.57
C ALA A 53 -5.92 3.04 -11.65
N LYS A 54 -6.71 3.40 -10.64
CA LYS A 54 -8.15 3.15 -10.59
C LYS A 54 -8.90 3.87 -11.72
N SER A 55 -8.51 5.11 -12.02
CA SER A 55 -9.14 5.91 -13.07
C SER A 55 -8.89 5.30 -14.45
N LEU A 56 -7.65 4.89 -14.73
CA LEU A 56 -7.30 4.22 -15.98
C LEU A 56 -7.90 2.81 -16.08
N ALA A 57 -8.01 2.09 -14.96
CA ALA A 57 -8.62 0.77 -14.90
C ALA A 57 -10.10 0.78 -15.37
N LEU A 58 -10.83 1.90 -15.20
CA LEU A 58 -12.20 2.04 -15.73
C LEU A 58 -12.27 1.97 -17.27
N MET A 59 -11.15 2.24 -17.94
CA MET A 59 -11.02 2.22 -19.41
C MET A 59 -10.34 0.95 -19.91
N ALA A 60 -9.78 0.12 -19.01
CA ALA A 60 -9.01 -1.06 -19.33
C ALA A 60 -9.87 -2.34 -19.24
N PRO A 61 -9.47 -3.43 -19.93
CA PRO A 61 -10.05 -4.75 -19.69
C PRO A 61 -9.84 -5.21 -18.23
N PRO A 62 -10.75 -6.02 -17.65
CA PRO A 62 -10.64 -6.51 -16.26
C PRO A 62 -9.33 -7.20 -15.91
N GLU A 63 -8.68 -7.82 -16.90
CA GLU A 63 -7.42 -8.55 -16.73
C GLU A 63 -6.17 -7.65 -16.79
N HIS A 64 -6.34 -6.35 -17.07
CA HIS A 64 -5.22 -5.42 -17.14
C HIS A 64 -4.60 -5.22 -15.76
N ALA A 65 -3.27 -5.11 -15.72
CA ALA A 65 -2.48 -4.84 -14.51
C ALA A 65 -2.94 -3.63 -13.68
N LEU A 66 -3.65 -2.67 -14.29
CA LEU A 66 -4.11 -1.44 -13.64
C LEU A 66 -5.06 -1.75 -12.47
N HIS A 67 -5.88 -2.80 -12.59
CA HIS A 67 -6.73 -3.25 -11.50
C HIS A 67 -5.91 -3.74 -10.31
N MET A 68 -4.90 -4.58 -10.57
CA MET A 68 -4.03 -5.12 -9.53
C MET A 68 -3.17 -4.03 -8.88
N ILE A 69 -2.59 -3.12 -9.67
CA ILE A 69 -1.81 -1.98 -9.18
C ILE A 69 -2.68 -1.07 -8.31
N SER A 70 -3.92 -0.81 -8.71
CA SER A 70 -4.88 -0.04 -7.90
C SER A 70 -5.13 -0.72 -6.54
N ASP A 71 -5.39 -2.03 -6.51
CA ASP A 71 -5.64 -2.75 -5.25
C ASP A 71 -4.37 -2.83 -4.38
N TYR A 72 -3.19 -3.00 -5.00
CA TYR A 72 -1.91 -3.04 -4.29
C TYR A 72 -1.55 -1.67 -3.68
N ALA A 73 -1.75 -0.58 -4.41
CA ALA A 73 -1.55 0.77 -3.89
C ALA A 73 -2.54 1.10 -2.75
N ALA A 74 -3.79 0.62 -2.85
CA ALA A 74 -4.78 0.74 -1.77
C ALA A 74 -4.35 -0.02 -0.51
N LEU A 75 -3.71 -1.17 -0.66
CA LEU A 75 -3.14 -1.95 0.44
C LEU A 75 -2.01 -1.18 1.13
N CYS A 76 -1.06 -0.64 0.35
CA CYS A 76 0.02 0.22 0.85
C CYS A 76 -0.53 1.41 1.63
N LYS A 77 -1.54 2.10 1.06
CA LYS A 77 -2.26 3.21 1.70
C LYS A 77 -2.82 2.79 3.06
N ALA A 78 -3.55 1.68 3.12
CA ALA A 78 -4.19 1.20 4.34
C ALA A 78 -3.17 0.88 5.45
N VAL A 79 -2.05 0.23 5.09
CA VAL A 79 -0.97 -0.05 6.04
C VAL A 79 -0.32 1.24 6.53
N GLY A 80 0.00 2.19 5.64
CA GLY A 80 0.59 3.49 6.00
C GLY A 80 -0.27 4.26 7.01
N TYR A 81 -1.58 4.39 6.75
CA TYR A 81 -2.48 5.04 7.69
C TYR A 81 -2.57 4.33 9.03
N LYS A 82 -2.69 2.99 9.06
CA LYS A 82 -2.75 2.27 10.33
C LYS A 82 -1.45 2.39 11.12
N ALA A 83 -0.31 2.25 10.44
CA ALA A 83 1.00 2.40 11.06
C ALA A 83 1.23 3.81 11.63
N SER A 84 0.68 4.86 10.99
CA SER A 84 0.73 6.23 11.51
C SER A 84 0.07 6.44 12.87
N GLN A 85 -0.73 5.46 13.33
CA GLN A 85 -1.44 5.51 14.60
C GLN A 85 -0.77 4.71 15.72
N ILE A 86 0.39 4.10 15.47
CA ILE A 86 1.14 3.36 16.48
C ILE A 86 1.51 4.30 17.64
N THR A 87 1.26 3.85 18.87
CA THR A 87 1.64 4.56 20.10
C THR A 87 2.49 3.66 20.97
N GLY A 88 3.63 4.19 21.45
CA GLY A 88 4.49 3.51 22.43
C GLY A 88 5.12 2.18 21.98
N ASN A 89 5.09 1.83 20.69
CA ASN A 89 5.64 0.59 20.16
C ASN A 89 6.59 0.86 18.98
N GLU A 90 7.78 1.34 19.31
CA GLU A 90 8.82 1.69 18.35
C GLU A 90 9.28 0.49 17.50
N GLN A 91 9.39 -0.70 18.10
CA GLN A 91 9.76 -1.91 17.36
C GLN A 91 8.75 -2.23 16.25
N PHE A 92 7.45 -2.09 16.54
CA PHE A 92 6.41 -2.32 15.54
C PHE A 92 6.40 -1.24 14.46
N PHE A 93 6.71 0.01 14.82
CA PHE A 93 6.94 1.07 13.84
C PHE A 93 8.06 0.71 12.86
N HIS A 94 9.24 0.26 13.35
CA HIS A 94 10.35 -0.14 12.47
C HIS A 94 9.96 -1.27 11.53
N VAL A 95 9.18 -2.25 12.01
CA VAL A 95 8.65 -3.33 11.15
C VAL A 95 7.69 -2.79 10.09
N CYS A 96 6.84 -1.81 10.42
CA CYS A 96 5.92 -1.21 9.46
C CYS A 96 6.66 -0.37 8.41
N VAL A 97 7.68 0.39 8.79
CA VAL A 97 8.52 1.13 7.83
C VAL A 97 9.22 0.18 6.88
N GLY A 98 9.88 -0.87 7.39
CA GLY A 98 10.53 -1.88 6.53
C GLY A 98 9.54 -2.63 5.63
N LEU A 99 8.34 -2.93 6.11
CA LEU A 99 7.28 -3.50 5.26
C LEU A 99 6.86 -2.56 4.14
N LEU A 100 6.73 -1.26 4.43
CA LEU A 100 6.32 -0.26 3.44
C LEU A 100 7.42 0.04 2.43
N LEU A 101 8.71 -0.06 2.81
CA LEU A 101 9.83 -0.02 1.87
C LEU A 101 9.72 -1.17 0.86
N ASP A 102 9.66 -2.43 1.35
CA ASP A 102 9.47 -3.62 0.50
C ASP A 102 8.21 -3.49 -0.38
N ALA A 103 7.12 -2.92 0.17
CA ALA A 103 5.88 -2.71 -0.57
C ALA A 103 6.05 -1.68 -1.70
N THR A 104 6.79 -0.60 -1.45
CA THR A 104 7.02 0.47 -2.42
C THR A 104 7.90 -0.02 -3.58
N GLU A 105 8.95 -0.76 -3.28
CA GLU A 105 9.80 -1.41 -4.31
C GLU A 105 9.01 -2.45 -5.13
N THR A 106 8.13 -3.21 -4.47
CA THR A 106 7.25 -4.14 -5.17
C THR A 106 6.26 -3.37 -6.06
N LEU A 107 5.69 -2.26 -5.61
CA LEU A 107 4.80 -1.42 -6.41
C LEU A 107 5.53 -0.85 -7.65
N GLU A 108 6.79 -0.44 -7.51
CA GLU A 108 7.64 -0.07 -8.65
C GLU A 108 7.75 -1.22 -9.65
N THR A 109 8.10 -2.42 -9.17
CA THR A 109 8.21 -3.62 -10.02
C THR A 109 6.90 -3.91 -10.76
N LEU A 110 5.75 -3.73 -10.10
CA LEU A 110 4.43 -3.90 -10.73
C LEU A 110 4.18 -2.86 -11.83
N LEU A 111 4.56 -1.59 -11.60
CA LEU A 111 4.44 -0.51 -12.58
C LEU A 111 5.34 -0.76 -13.81
N GLU A 112 6.57 -1.23 -13.62
CA GLU A 112 7.48 -1.56 -14.71
C GLU A 112 6.98 -2.72 -15.58
N ASN A 113 6.15 -3.59 -14.99
CA ASN A 113 5.57 -4.75 -15.65
C ASN A 113 4.08 -4.55 -16.00
N ILE A 114 3.58 -3.31 -16.09
CA ILE A 114 2.16 -2.99 -16.31
C ILE A 114 1.56 -3.60 -17.59
N HIS A 115 2.40 -3.94 -18.57
CA HIS A 115 1.98 -4.58 -19.84
C HIS A 115 1.92 -6.11 -19.75
N LYS A 116 2.30 -6.69 -18.61
CA LYS A 116 2.20 -8.12 -18.32
C LYS A 116 0.81 -8.45 -17.78
N ASP A 117 0.45 -9.71 -17.89
CA ASP A 117 -0.76 -10.26 -17.32
C ASP A 117 -0.72 -10.31 -15.78
N SER A 118 -1.90 -10.30 -15.16
CA SER A 118 -2.04 -10.31 -13.69
C SER A 118 -1.45 -11.56 -13.02
N SER A 119 -1.38 -12.70 -13.74
CA SER A 119 -0.70 -13.91 -13.25
C SER A 119 0.79 -13.68 -13.07
N PHE A 120 1.48 -13.17 -14.09
CA PHE A 120 2.89 -12.82 -14.00
C PHE A 120 3.15 -11.85 -12.84
N LEU A 121 2.32 -10.81 -12.71
CA LEU A 121 2.49 -9.81 -11.66
C LEU A 121 2.33 -10.40 -10.25
N ARG A 122 1.38 -11.31 -10.03
CA ARG A 122 1.25 -11.99 -8.73
C ARG A 122 2.50 -12.78 -8.35
N GLU A 123 3.15 -13.41 -9.33
CA GLU A 123 4.39 -14.16 -9.10
C GLU A 123 5.58 -13.25 -8.73
N THR A 124 5.52 -11.95 -9.06
CA THR A 124 6.55 -10.98 -8.66
C THR A 124 6.45 -10.55 -7.20
N ILE A 125 5.32 -10.81 -6.52
CA ILE A 125 5.14 -10.46 -5.11
C ILE A 125 5.81 -11.53 -4.24
N PRO A 126 6.83 -11.19 -3.43
CA PRO A 126 7.54 -12.17 -2.62
C PRO A 126 6.64 -12.81 -1.56
N GLN A 127 6.69 -14.14 -1.41
CA GLN A 127 5.92 -14.85 -0.37
C GLN A 127 6.25 -14.34 1.05
N ALA A 128 7.52 -14.02 1.30
CA ALA A 128 7.97 -13.47 2.58
C ALA A 128 7.33 -12.09 2.89
N PHE A 129 7.08 -11.28 1.85
CA PHE A 129 6.37 -10.01 2.00
C PHE A 129 4.92 -10.25 2.43
N ILE A 130 4.23 -11.21 1.80
CA ILE A 130 2.84 -11.57 2.12
C ILE A 130 2.72 -12.06 3.56
N GLU A 131 3.66 -12.90 4.01
CA GLU A 131 3.70 -13.41 5.39
C GLU A 131 3.91 -12.27 6.39
N ARG A 132 4.84 -11.35 6.11
CA ARG A 132 5.09 -10.18 6.97
C ARG A 132 3.88 -9.25 7.02
N LEU A 133 3.24 -9.01 5.89
CA LEU A 133 2.03 -8.20 5.80
C LEU A 133 0.87 -8.80 6.59
N ARG A 134 0.64 -10.11 6.49
CA ARG A 134 -0.36 -10.82 7.30
C ARG A 134 -0.06 -10.70 8.80
N TRP A 135 1.20 -10.84 9.18
CA TRP A 135 1.61 -10.64 10.57
C TRP A 135 1.35 -9.20 11.04
N VAL A 136 1.72 -8.19 10.25
CA VAL A 136 1.45 -6.77 10.56
C VAL A 136 -0.06 -6.50 10.67
N SER A 137 -0.87 -7.03 9.76
CA SER A 137 -2.34 -6.95 9.82
C SER A 137 -2.88 -7.47 11.16
N ASN A 138 -2.38 -8.62 11.61
CA ASN A 138 -2.76 -9.21 12.89
C ASN A 138 -2.34 -8.35 14.09
N GLN A 139 -1.15 -7.75 14.07
CA GLN A 139 -0.67 -6.88 15.15
C GLN A 139 -1.52 -5.62 15.32
N PHE A 140 -2.04 -5.06 14.22
CA PHE A 140 -3.02 -3.96 14.30
C PHE A 140 -4.31 -4.37 15.01
N ASN A 141 -4.74 -5.64 14.90
CA ASN A 141 -5.95 -6.13 15.55
C ASN A 141 -5.78 -6.30 17.07
N GLU A 142 -4.63 -6.80 17.52
CA GLU A 142 -4.34 -7.03 18.95
C GLU A 142 -4.16 -5.70 19.72
N SER A 143 -3.54 -4.70 19.08
CA SER A 143 -3.26 -3.40 19.72
C SER A 143 -4.51 -2.51 19.85
N TYR A 144 -5.50 -2.65 18.96
CA TYR A 144 -6.73 -1.84 18.95
C TYR A 144 -7.91 -2.47 19.71
N SER A 145 -7.83 -3.74 20.07
CA SER A 145 -8.87 -4.43 20.86
C SER A 145 -8.75 -4.18 22.37
N ALA A 146 -7.67 -3.52 22.82
CA ALA A 146 -7.42 -3.22 24.23
C ALA A 146 -7.84 -1.80 24.69
N SER A 147 -8.30 -0.92 23.79
CA SER A 147 -8.68 0.46 24.14
C SER A 147 -10.13 0.78 23.75
N VAL A 148 -11.09 0.33 24.56
CA VAL A 148 -12.46 0.87 24.55
C VAL A 148 -12.86 1.22 25.98
N ASP A 149 -12.38 2.36 26.46
CA ASP A 149 -13.10 3.18 27.42
C ASP A 149 -12.84 4.65 27.09
N THR A 150 -13.81 5.29 26.44
CA THR A 150 -14.12 6.74 26.45
C THR A 150 -15.04 7.04 25.26
N GLY A 151 -16.32 7.23 25.57
CA GLY A 151 -17.41 7.35 24.60
C GLY A 151 -17.44 8.64 23.79
N MET A 152 -16.63 8.72 22.74
CA MET A 152 -16.92 9.46 21.50
C MET A 152 -16.17 8.77 20.34
N ALA A 153 -16.89 8.10 19.44
CA ALA A 153 -16.27 7.30 18.39
C ALA A 153 -15.73 8.18 17.24
N PRO A 154 -14.41 8.20 16.97
CA PRO A 154 -13.92 8.52 15.64
C PRO A 154 -14.32 7.34 14.74
N SER A 155 -14.72 7.63 13.50
CA SER A 155 -15.17 6.64 12.52
C SER A 155 -14.22 5.44 12.47
N LYS A 156 -14.70 4.28 12.92
CA LYS A 156 -14.01 2.99 12.78
C LYS A 156 -13.78 2.75 11.29
N MET A 157 -12.55 3.02 10.81
CA MET A 157 -12.08 2.54 9.52
C MET A 157 -12.05 1.02 9.62
N ASN A 158 -12.90 0.36 8.84
CA ASN A 158 -13.35 -0.99 9.14
C ASN A 158 -12.20 -1.99 8.94
N GLN A 159 -12.04 -2.86 9.93
CA GLN A 159 -11.07 -3.94 10.07
C GLN A 159 -10.93 -4.88 8.85
N PHE A 160 -11.89 -4.84 7.94
CA PHE A 160 -11.99 -5.68 6.74
C PHE A 160 -11.08 -5.24 5.58
N GLU A 161 -10.53 -4.02 5.63
CA GLU A 161 -9.90 -3.43 4.44
C GLU A 161 -8.60 -4.12 3.98
N ILE A 162 -7.65 -4.44 4.88
CA ILE A 162 -6.37 -5.08 4.48
C ILE A 162 -6.60 -6.52 4.02
N ASP A 163 -7.37 -7.30 4.78
CA ASP A 163 -7.63 -8.71 4.45
C ASP A 163 -8.46 -8.85 3.17
N ASP A 164 -9.41 -7.94 2.92
CA ASP A 164 -10.17 -7.94 1.67
C ASP A 164 -9.32 -7.51 0.47
N LEU A 165 -8.37 -6.59 0.66
CA LEU A 165 -7.39 -6.23 -0.37
C LEU A 165 -6.45 -7.40 -0.69
N LEU A 166 -5.96 -8.12 0.31
CA LEU A 166 -5.19 -9.36 0.11
C LEU A 166 -5.97 -10.40 -0.71
N LYS A 167 -7.25 -10.63 -0.36
CA LYS A 167 -8.12 -11.54 -1.13
C LYS A 167 -8.32 -11.08 -2.56
N LYS A 168 -8.51 -9.78 -2.82
CA LYS A 168 -8.64 -9.23 -4.18
C LYS A 168 -7.39 -9.43 -5.01
N LEU A 169 -6.22 -9.30 -4.39
CA LEU A 169 -4.92 -9.57 -5.00
C LEU A 169 -4.68 -11.06 -5.23
N GLY A 170 -5.54 -11.94 -4.70
CA GLY A 170 -5.39 -13.39 -4.79
C GLY A 170 -4.26 -13.94 -3.89
N LEU A 171 -3.96 -13.25 -2.78
CA LEU A 171 -2.84 -13.53 -1.89
C LEU A 171 -3.24 -14.20 -0.58
#